data_AF-A0A2H9HYL2-F1
#
_entry.id   AF-A0A2H9HYL2-F1
#
_cell.length_a   1.000
_cell.length_b   1.000
_cell.length_c   1.000
_cell.angle_alpha   90.00
_cell.angle_beta   90.00
_cell.angle_gamma   90.00
#
_symmetry.space_group_name_H-M   'P 1'
#
loop_
_entity.id
_entity.type
_entity.pdbx_description
1 polymer ?
#
loop_
_entity_poly.entity_id
_entity_poly.type
_entity_poly.pdbx_seq_one_letter_code
_entity_poly.pdbx_strand_id
1 'polypeptide(L)'
;MKITIDDEILAIYEDLPEVFKLGDVRERIKKKIPLPTLHVNLERMIKVGLISRIEIPNKKTRRYHRNFKNLKEWFEVCVVKPLKEKKKEETIKV
;
A
#
# COMPACT_ATOMS: atom_id res chain seq x y z
N MET A 1 -7.23 15.85 2.19
CA MET A 1 -5.87 15.66 1.63
C MET A 1 -5.92 14.44 0.71
N LYS A 2 -5.69 14.61 -0.60
CA LYS A 2 -5.72 13.48 -1.55
C LYS A 2 -4.43 12.68 -1.37
N ILE A 3 -4.52 11.46 -0.84
CA ILE A 3 -3.34 10.58 -0.75
C ILE A 3 -3.12 9.99 -2.14
N THR A 4 -2.10 10.46 -2.85
CA THR A 4 -1.70 9.93 -4.16
C THR A 4 -0.45 9.08 -4.00
N ILE A 5 -0.49 7.84 -4.45
CA ILE A 5 0.69 6.98 -4.57
C ILE A 5 1.12 7.05 -6.04
N ASP A 6 2.42 7.08 -6.28
CA ASP A 6 2.99 7.10 -7.62
C ASP A 6 2.66 5.80 -8.38
N ASP A 7 2.18 5.93 -9.62
CA ASP A 7 1.75 4.81 -10.45
C ASP A 7 2.92 3.85 -10.74
N GLU A 8 4.16 4.34 -10.85
CA GLU A 8 5.33 3.47 -11.04
C GLU A 8 5.59 2.59 -9.80
N ILE A 9 5.25 3.06 -8.60
CA ILE A 9 5.36 2.27 -7.36
C ILE A 9 4.21 1.26 -7.27
N LEU A 10 3.00 1.66 -7.63
CA LEU A 10 1.85 0.75 -7.65
C LEU A 10 2.02 -0.36 -8.67
N ALA A 11 2.59 -0.05 -9.85
CA ALA A 11 2.79 -1.02 -10.93
C ALA A 11 3.65 -2.22 -10.52
N ILE A 12 4.57 -2.04 -9.55
CA ILE A 12 5.43 -3.13 -9.05
C ILE A 12 4.88 -3.81 -7.80
N TYR A 13 3.71 -3.42 -7.29
CA TYR A 13 3.18 -3.95 -6.04
C TYR A 13 3.02 -5.47 -6.06
N GLU A 14 2.45 -5.99 -7.15
CA GLU A 14 2.13 -7.41 -7.31
C GLU A 14 3.39 -8.27 -7.51
N ASP A 15 4.44 -7.63 -8.01
CA ASP A 15 5.76 -8.18 -8.27
C ASP A 15 6.64 -8.32 -7.02
N LEU A 16 6.32 -7.58 -5.94
CA LEU A 16 7.06 -7.65 -4.69
C LEU A 16 6.77 -8.98 -3.96
N PRO A 17 7.74 -9.53 -3.22
CA PRO A 17 7.45 -10.62 -2.29
C PRO A 17 6.39 -10.22 -1.26
N GLU A 18 5.72 -11.22 -0.66
CA GLU A 18 4.76 -10.97 0.44
C GLU A 18 5.38 -10.16 1.57
N VAL A 19 6.62 -10.49 1.96
CA VAL A 19 7.44 -9.71 2.89
C VAL A 19 8.64 -9.16 2.15
N PHE A 20 8.78 -7.84 2.10
CA PHE A 20 9.82 -7.16 1.33
C PHE A 20 10.53 -6.07 2.14
N LYS A 21 11.71 -5.64 1.68
CA LYS A 21 12.49 -4.51 2.20
C LYS A 21 12.56 -3.39 1.15
N LEU A 22 12.98 -2.20 1.58
CA LEU A 22 13.20 -1.05 0.69
C LEU A 22 14.11 -1.38 -0.51
N GLY A 23 15.10 -2.24 -0.32
CA GLY A 23 16.01 -2.69 -1.37
C GLY A 23 15.30 -3.39 -2.52
N ASP A 24 14.31 -4.25 -2.22
CA ASP A 24 13.56 -5.01 -3.22
C ASP A 24 12.74 -4.05 -4.11
N VAL A 25 12.16 -3.03 -3.50
CA VAL A 25 11.44 -1.97 -4.21
C VAL A 25 12.40 -1.20 -5.13
N ARG A 26 13.57 -0.80 -4.60
CA ARG A 26 14.59 -0.05 -5.38
C ARG A 26 15.10 -0.81 -6.59
N GLU A 27 15.24 -2.13 -6.47
CA GLU A 27 15.66 -3.00 -7.56
C GLU A 27 14.62 -3.03 -8.68
N ARG A 28 13.33 -3.19 -8.35
CA ARG A 28 12.23 -3.24 -9.32
C ARG A 28 12.03 -1.91 -10.05
N ILE A 29 12.12 -0.77 -9.37
CA ILE A 29 12.01 0.55 -10.02
C ILE A 29 13.30 1.01 -10.73
N LYS A 30 14.35 0.18 -10.75
CA LYS A 30 15.65 0.48 -11.36
C LYS A 30 16.22 1.85 -10.93
N LYS A 31 16.01 2.22 -9.66
CA LYS A 31 16.43 3.51 -9.06
C LYS A 31 15.90 4.78 -9.76
N LYS A 32 14.85 4.71 -10.58
CA LYS A 32 14.25 5.88 -11.25
C LYS A 32 13.70 6.91 -10.28
N ILE A 33 13.13 6.46 -9.16
CA ILE A 33 12.51 7.33 -8.15
C ILE A 33 13.53 7.69 -7.06
N PRO A 34 13.65 8.98 -6.69
CA PRO A 34 14.49 9.41 -5.57
C PRO A 34 14.11 8.72 -4.26
N LEU A 35 15.12 8.42 -3.44
CA LEU A 35 14.92 7.72 -2.16
C LEU A 35 13.92 8.43 -1.21
N PRO A 36 13.94 9.77 -1.05
CA PRO A 36 12.93 10.46 -0.24
C PRO A 36 11.51 10.27 -0.77
N THR A 37 11.33 10.36 -2.09
CA THR A 37 10.04 10.13 -2.76
C THR A 37 9.55 8.70 -2.55
N LEU A 38 10.45 7.71 -2.60
CA LEU A 38 10.13 6.32 -2.32
C LEU A 38 9.65 6.12 -0.87
N HIS A 39 10.35 6.73 0.11
CA HIS A 39 9.91 6.68 1.50
C HIS A 39 8.52 7.28 1.69
N VAL A 40 8.25 8.43 1.08
CA VAL A 40 6.92 9.06 1.14
C VAL A 40 5.84 8.14 0.54
N ASN A 41 6.11 7.50 -0.60
CA ASN A 41 5.15 6.57 -1.19
C ASN A 41 4.89 5.34 -0.31
N LEU A 42 5.92 4.75 0.30
CA LEU A 42 5.73 3.63 1.23
C LEU A 42 4.90 4.03 2.46
N GLU A 43 5.15 5.23 3.02
CA GLU A 43 4.33 5.75 4.12
C GLU A 43 2.88 6.01 3.68
N ARG A 44 2.65 6.46 2.44
CA ARG A 44 1.29 6.59 1.87
C ARG A 44 0.61 5.23 1.69
N MET A 45 1.33 4.22 1.21
CA MET A 45 0.83 2.85 1.10
C MET A 45 0.43 2.28 2.47
N ILE A 46 1.21 2.55 3.52
CA ILE A 46 0.85 2.20 4.90
C ILE A 46 -0.45 2.90 5.32
N LYS A 47 -0.54 4.22 5.08
CA LYS A 47 -1.73 5.01 5.45
C LYS A 47 -3.03 4.53 4.81
N VAL A 48 -2.96 4.01 3.57
CA VAL A 48 -4.14 3.46 2.87
C VAL A 48 -4.33 1.96 3.12
N GLY A 49 -3.54 1.37 4.02
CA GLY A 49 -3.63 -0.03 4.41
C GLY A 49 -3.14 -1.03 3.37
N LEU A 50 -2.47 -0.59 2.29
CA LEU A 50 -2.02 -1.48 1.22
C LEU A 50 -0.84 -2.36 1.66
N ILE A 51 -0.01 -1.86 2.59
CA ILE A 51 1.11 -2.59 3.21
C ILE A 51 1.15 -2.30 4.72
N SER A 52 1.78 -3.18 5.48
CA SER A 52 2.06 -2.99 6.91
C SER A 52 3.56 -2.93 7.17
N ARG A 53 4.00 -2.06 8.10
CA ARG A 53 5.39 -2.08 8.58
C ARG A 53 5.55 -3.22 9.58
N ILE A 54 6.59 -4.03 9.41
CA ILE A 54 7.01 -5.05 10.38
C ILE A 54 8.12 -4.44 11.24
N GLU A 55 7.86 -4.30 12.54
CA GLU A 55 8.88 -3.88 13.50
C GLU A 55 9.71 -5.10 13.91
N ILE A 56 11.03 -4.97 13.76
CA ILE A 56 11.97 -6.00 14.22
C ILE A 56 12.73 -5.40 15.41
N PRO A 57 12.55 -5.95 16.62
CA PRO A 57 13.28 -5.48 17.80
C PRO A 57 14.78 -5.45 17.52
N ASN A 58 15.44 -4.39 17.97
CA ASN A 58 16.90 -4.23 17.90
C ASN A 58 17.51 -4.21 16.48
N LYS A 59 16.70 -4.08 15.41
CA LYS A 59 17.21 -3.89 14.04
C LYS A 59 16.74 -2.58 13.44
N LYS A 60 17.67 -1.82 12.86
CA LYS A 60 17.37 -0.59 12.09
C LYS A 60 16.68 -0.85 10.74
N THR A 61 16.60 -2.12 10.33
CA THR A 61 16.04 -2.50 9.03
C THR A 61 14.51 -2.51 9.08
N ARG A 62 13.88 -1.78 8.16
CA ARG A 62 12.43 -1.79 7.96
C ARG A 62 12.06 -2.90 6.98
N ARG A 63 11.14 -3.77 7.39
CA ARG A 63 10.45 -4.72 6.50
C ARG A 63 8.99 -4.31 6.38
N TYR A 64 8.39 -4.73 5.28
CA TYR A 64 7.01 -4.45 4.94
C TYR A 64 6.31 -5.75 4.56
N HIS A 65 5.05 -5.89 4.94
CA HIS A 65 4.16 -6.98 4.53
C HIS A 65 3.12 -6.43 3.55
N ARG A 66 2.82 -7.16 2.48
CA ARG A 66 1.71 -6.84 1.57
C ARG A 66 0.40 -7.36 2.17
N ASN A 67 -0.50 -6.44 2.48
CA ASN A 67 -1.78 -6.79 3.10
C ASN A 67 -2.77 -7.44 2.11
N PHE A 68 -2.53 -7.30 0.81
CA PHE A 68 -3.40 -7.79 -0.25
C PHE A 68 -2.58 -8.52 -1.32
N LYS A 69 -3.20 -9.49 -1.99
CA LYS A 69 -2.54 -10.23 -3.08
C LYS A 69 -2.32 -9.36 -4.31
N ASN A 70 -3.26 -8.45 -4.58
CA ASN A 70 -3.24 -7.55 -5.74
C ASN A 70 -3.99 -6.24 -5.46
N LEU A 71 -3.81 -5.26 -6.34
CA LEU A 71 -4.46 -3.94 -6.19
C LEU A 71 -5.98 -4.02 -6.32
N LYS A 72 -6.48 -4.98 -7.10
CA LYS A 72 -7.93 -5.21 -7.28
C LYS A 72 -8.58 -5.63 -5.97
N GLU A 73 -7.96 -6.53 -5.22
CA GLU A 73 -8.45 -7.00 -3.93
C GLU A 73 -8.48 -5.85 -2.92
N TRP A 74 -7.41 -5.06 -2.84
CA TRP A 74 -7.37 -3.86 -2.01
C TRP A 74 -8.50 -2.89 -2.35
N PHE A 75 -8.73 -2.62 -3.64
CA PHE A 75 -9.79 -1.71 -4.07
C PHE A 75 -11.19 -2.23 -3.70
N GLU A 76 -11.46 -3.52 -3.93
CA GLU A 76 -12.77 -4.09 -3.57
C GLU A 76 -13.00 -4.04 -2.05
N VAL A 77 -11.98 -4.40 -1.26
CA VAL A 77 -12.10 -4.48 0.20
C VAL A 77 -12.12 -3.10 0.86
N CYS A 78 -11.23 -2.20 0.47
CA CYS A 78 -11.05 -0.92 1.17
C CYS A 78 -11.89 0.22 0.60
N VAL A 79 -12.33 0.12 -0.66
CA VAL A 79 -13.11 1.20 -1.32
C VAL A 79 -14.53 0.74 -1.60
N VAL A 80 -14.69 -0.35 -2.35
CA VAL A 80 -16.02 -0.74 -2.86
C VAL A 80 -16.94 -1.25 -1.75
N LYS A 81 -16.47 -2.18 -0.90
CA LYS A 81 -17.28 -2.73 0.19
C LYS A 81 -17.80 -1.64 1.15
N PRO A 82 -16.95 -0.74 1.71
CA PRO A 82 -17.43 0.33 2.58
C PRO A 82 -18.43 1.28 1.90
N LEU A 83 -18.26 1.56 0.60
CA LEU A 83 -19.22 2.38 -0.14
C LEU A 83 -20.57 1.69 -0.30
N LYS A 84 -20.58 0.37 -0.56
CA LYS A 84 -21.82 -0.42 -0.63
C LYS A 84 -22.54 -0.47 0.72
N GLU A 85 -21.79 -0.60 1.82
CA GLU A 85 -22.35 -0.62 3.18
C GLU A 85 -22.96 0.73 3.57
N LYS A 86 -22.26 1.84 3.31
CA LYS A 86 -22.80 3.19 3.54
C LYS A 86 -24.12 3.44 2.79
N LYS A 87 -24.20 3.05 1.51
CA LYS A 87 -25.44 3.17 0.74
C LYS A 87 -26.59 2.36 1.34
N LYS A 88 -26.32 1.16 1.86
CA LYS A 88 -27.34 0.35 2.54
C LYS A 88 -27.83 1.03 3.82
N GLU A 89 -26.93 1.57 4.64
CA GLU A 89 -27.29 2.30 5.86
C GLU A 89 -28.12 3.56 5.57
N GLU A 90 -27.79 4.30 4.50
CA GLU A 90 -28.54 5.48 4.07
C GLU A 90 -29.96 5.13 3.59
N THR A 91 -30.12 3.98 2.91
CA THR A 91 -31.44 3.54 2.41
C THR A 91 -32.38 3.08 3.53
N ILE A 92 -31.85 2.59 4.65
CA ILE A 92 -32.63 2.09 5.80
C ILE A 92 -33.13 3.24 6.70
N LYS A 93 -32.51 4.42 6.63
CA LYS A 93 -32.88 5.60 7.43
C LYS A 93 -33.99 6.46 6.80
N VAL A 94 -34.61 6.01 5.70
CA VAL A 94 -35.71 6.69 4.99
C VAL A 94 -37.04 6.04 5.31
#